data_AF-A0A7J6HYK6-F1
#
_entry.id   AF-A0A7J6HYK6-F1
#
_cell.length_a   1.000
_cell.length_b   1.000
_cell.length_c   1.000
_cell.angle_alpha   90.00
_cell.angle_beta   90.00
_cell.angle_gamma   90.00
#
_symmetry.space_group_name_H-M   'P 1'
#
loop_
_entity.id
_entity.type
_entity.pdbx_description
1 polymer ?
#
loop_
_entity_poly.entity_id
_entity_poly.type
_entity_poly.pdbx_seq_one_letter_code
_entity_poly.pdbx_strand_id
1 'polypeptide(L)'
;MSIGSVQFHPPFTAKRYTNSSYPYSPVKVCKTGKNNSGWVLLNFPKPHNMSRTLCLVNEKVGLSQISNGVGDKDGIIIVDHGSRRKESNLMLNEFVAMFRDKTGYNIVEPAHMELAEPSIKDSFGKCVQRGASRVIVSPFFLFPGRHWHQDIPSLTAEAAKEHPGIPYIITAPLGLHELLVNVVDDRIKHCLSHVAGDADECAVCAGTGKCRLY
;
A
#
# COMPACT_ATOMS: atom_id res chain seq x y z
N MET A 1 4.22 64.14 -4.54
CA MET A 1 4.80 62.79 -4.46
C MET A 1 3.63 61.81 -4.46
N SER A 2 3.45 61.08 -5.57
CA SER A 2 2.28 60.21 -5.79
C SER A 2 2.66 58.77 -5.44
N ILE A 3 1.89 58.13 -4.58
CA ILE A 3 2.03 56.71 -4.21
C ILE A 3 1.44 55.83 -5.32
N GLY A 4 2.28 55.00 -5.94
CA GLY A 4 1.89 54.08 -7.01
C GLY A 4 1.12 52.87 -6.46
N SER A 5 0.05 52.50 -7.14
CA SER A 5 -0.74 51.30 -6.89
C SER A 5 -0.04 50.05 -7.44
N VAL A 6 0.13 49.03 -6.61
CA VAL A 6 0.63 47.71 -6.99
C VAL A 6 -0.53 46.88 -7.53
N GLN A 7 -0.48 46.49 -8.81
CA GLN A 7 -1.43 45.56 -9.42
C GLN A 7 -1.08 44.11 -9.03
N PHE A 8 -2.05 43.41 -8.45
CA PHE A 8 -1.98 41.96 -8.22
C PHE A 8 -2.43 41.21 -9.47
N HIS A 9 -1.59 40.31 -9.98
CA HIS A 9 -1.99 39.32 -11.00
C HIS A 9 -2.66 38.11 -10.35
N PRO A 10 -3.75 37.57 -10.92
CA PRO A 10 -4.41 36.36 -10.41
C PRO A 10 -3.56 35.10 -10.69
N PRO A 11 -3.65 34.05 -9.85
CA PRO A 11 -2.87 32.85 -10.04
C PRO A 11 -3.42 31.97 -11.17
N PHE A 12 -2.48 31.29 -11.83
CA PHE A 12 -2.58 30.19 -12.78
C PHE A 12 -3.94 29.47 -12.85
N THR A 13 -4.53 29.47 -14.05
CA THR A 13 -5.65 28.59 -14.41
C THR A 13 -5.18 27.14 -14.52
N ALA A 14 -5.73 26.27 -13.66
CA ALA A 14 -5.52 24.83 -13.73
C ALA A 14 -6.14 24.27 -15.03
N LYS A 15 -5.31 23.72 -15.92
CA LYS A 15 -5.78 22.92 -17.07
C LYS A 15 -6.47 21.65 -16.53
N ARG A 16 -7.74 21.46 -16.90
CA ARG A 16 -8.48 20.21 -16.69
C ARG A 16 -7.79 19.08 -17.45
N TYR A 17 -7.15 18.17 -16.73
CA TYR A 17 -6.83 16.83 -17.25
C TYR A 17 -8.03 15.92 -17.01
N THR A 18 -8.87 15.76 -18.03
CA THR A 18 -9.92 14.73 -18.06
C THR A 18 -9.40 13.54 -18.84
N ASN A 19 -8.84 12.55 -18.15
CA ASN A 19 -8.93 11.11 -18.43
C ASN A 19 -7.84 10.37 -17.64
N SER A 20 -8.20 9.89 -16.45
CA SER A 20 -7.52 8.77 -15.83
C SER A 20 -8.58 7.88 -15.21
N SER A 21 -8.73 6.70 -15.80
CA SER A 21 -9.62 5.62 -15.40
C SER A 21 -9.17 5.03 -14.06
N TYR A 22 -9.48 5.72 -12.96
CA TYR A 22 -9.39 5.17 -11.61
C TYR A 22 -10.79 4.73 -11.15
N PRO A 23 -10.98 3.49 -10.68
CA PRO A 23 -12.29 2.99 -10.26
C PRO A 23 -12.63 3.40 -8.81
N TYR A 24 -12.28 4.62 -8.39
CA TYR A 24 -12.79 5.18 -7.15
C TYR A 24 -13.94 6.11 -7.49
N SER A 25 -15.18 5.65 -7.27
CA SER A 25 -16.32 6.56 -7.28
C SER A 25 -16.07 7.69 -6.28
N PRO A 26 -16.33 8.96 -6.63
CA PRO A 26 -16.18 10.05 -5.69
C PRO A 26 -17.11 9.82 -4.50
N VAL A 27 -16.52 9.73 -3.30
CA VAL A 27 -17.25 9.72 -2.03
C VAL A 27 -18.07 11.02 -1.98
N LYS A 28 -19.40 10.92 -2.06
CA LYS A 28 -20.27 12.07 -1.84
C LYS A 28 -20.18 12.44 -0.36
N VAL A 29 -19.39 13.46 -0.05
CA VAL A 29 -19.41 14.10 1.27
C VAL A 29 -20.70 14.93 1.37
N CYS A 30 -21.74 14.35 1.98
CA CYS A 30 -22.92 15.10 2.37
C CYS A 30 -22.54 16.04 3.52
N LYS A 31 -22.66 17.36 3.31
CA LYS A 31 -22.57 18.34 4.39
C LYS A 31 -23.76 18.15 5.32
N THR A 32 -23.53 17.62 6.51
CA THR A 32 -24.58 17.53 7.55
C THR A 32 -24.78 18.89 8.20
N GLY A 33 -25.89 19.53 7.85
CA GLY A 33 -26.54 20.52 8.70
C GLY A 33 -27.22 19.84 9.90
N LYS A 34 -27.35 20.58 10.99
CA LYS A 34 -27.72 20.18 12.36
C LYS A 34 -29.00 19.33 12.51
N ASN A 35 -28.95 18.47 13.55
CA ASN A 35 -30.00 17.97 14.47
C ASN A 35 -31.24 17.28 13.88
N ASN A 36 -31.40 15.96 14.08
CA ASN A 36 -32.15 15.35 15.20
C ASN A 36 -32.31 13.82 15.00
N SER A 37 -32.28 13.11 16.13
CA SER A 37 -32.71 11.73 16.41
C SER A 37 -33.32 10.87 15.29
N GLY A 38 -32.65 9.76 14.97
CA GLY A 38 -33.24 8.60 14.27
C GLY A 38 -32.18 7.57 13.90
N TRP A 39 -32.23 6.37 14.48
CA TRP A 39 -31.42 5.24 14.01
C TRP A 39 -31.92 4.83 12.63
N VAL A 40 -31.18 5.20 11.58
CA VAL A 40 -31.44 4.73 10.22
C VAL A 40 -30.57 3.49 9.98
N LEU A 41 -31.21 2.33 9.86
CA LEU A 41 -30.60 1.13 9.30
C LEU A 41 -30.20 1.43 7.85
N LEU A 42 -28.89 1.57 7.59
CA LEU A 42 -28.37 1.69 6.25
C LEU A 42 -28.42 0.32 5.56
N ASN A 43 -29.40 0.14 4.68
CA ASN A 43 -29.42 -0.96 3.73
C ASN A 43 -28.27 -0.80 2.73
N PHE A 44 -27.31 -1.73 2.75
CA PHE A 44 -26.28 -1.84 1.73
C PHE A 44 -26.88 -2.41 0.42
N PRO A 45 -26.66 -1.77 -0.75
CA PRO A 45 -27.00 -2.40 -2.02
C PRO A 45 -26.02 -3.57 -2.29
N LYS A 46 -26.57 -4.74 -2.64
CA LYS A 46 -25.81 -5.89 -3.13
C LYS A 46 -25.07 -5.51 -4.43
N PRO A 47 -23.81 -5.94 -4.65
CA PRO A 47 -23.11 -5.62 -5.88
C PRO A 47 -23.80 -6.30 -7.08
N HIS A 48 -24.11 -5.47 -8.09
CA HIS A 48 -24.67 -5.92 -9.36
C HIS A 48 -23.61 -6.60 -10.23
N ASN A 49 -24.09 -7.66 -10.88
CA ASN A 49 -23.45 -8.51 -11.88
C ASN A 49 -22.69 -7.71 -12.96
N MET A 50 -21.36 -7.79 -13.00
CA MET A 50 -20.54 -7.27 -14.10
C MET A 50 -19.97 -8.42 -14.94
N SER A 51 -20.28 -8.32 -16.23
CA SER A 51 -19.98 -9.28 -17.30
C SER A 51 -18.50 -9.68 -17.35
N ARG A 52 -18.25 -10.99 -17.38
CA ARG A 52 -16.94 -11.59 -17.63
C ARG A 52 -16.52 -11.34 -19.09
N THR A 53 -15.65 -10.38 -19.33
CA THR A 53 -14.84 -10.38 -20.56
C THR A 53 -13.65 -11.31 -20.32
N LEU A 54 -13.77 -12.51 -20.88
CA LEU A 54 -12.78 -13.58 -20.88
C LEU A 54 -11.62 -13.18 -21.83
N CYS A 55 -10.47 -12.79 -21.28
CA CYS A 55 -9.23 -12.81 -22.05
C CYS A 55 -8.78 -14.27 -22.18
N LEU A 56 -8.69 -14.75 -23.41
CA LEU A 56 -8.25 -16.09 -23.76
C LEU A 56 -6.84 -16.33 -23.21
N VAL A 57 -6.73 -17.23 -22.23
CA VAL A 57 -5.45 -17.81 -21.81
C VAL A 57 -5.48 -19.29 -22.18
N ASN A 58 -4.39 -19.70 -22.82
CA ASN A 58 -4.09 -21.02 -23.36
C ASN A 58 -4.53 -22.16 -22.42
N GLU A 59 -5.21 -23.16 -22.98
CA GLU A 59 -5.76 -24.30 -22.26
C GLU A 59 -4.66 -25.18 -21.65
N LYS A 60 -4.99 -25.73 -20.46
CA LYS A 60 -4.29 -26.77 -19.69
C LYS A 60 -3.36 -26.33 -18.56
N VAL A 61 -3.89 -25.54 -17.62
CA VAL A 61 -3.64 -25.78 -16.19
C VAL A 61 -5.01 -25.96 -15.54
N GLY A 62 -5.27 -27.14 -14.96
CA GLY A 62 -6.54 -27.44 -14.32
C GLY A 62 -6.82 -26.43 -13.21
N LEU A 63 -7.97 -25.76 -13.27
CA LEU A 63 -8.44 -24.78 -12.30
C LEU A 63 -8.76 -25.39 -10.91
N SER A 64 -8.35 -26.63 -10.65
CA SER A 64 -8.64 -27.35 -9.42
C SER A 64 -7.60 -27.00 -8.35
N GLN A 65 -8.06 -26.22 -7.35
CA GLN A 65 -7.45 -25.99 -6.03
C GLN A 65 -6.41 -24.85 -5.90
N ILE A 66 -6.67 -23.65 -6.42
CA ILE A 66 -5.97 -22.45 -5.88
C ILE A 66 -6.69 -22.05 -4.59
N SER A 67 -6.04 -22.23 -3.44
CA SER A 67 -6.59 -21.84 -2.14
C SER A 67 -6.78 -20.31 -2.05
N ASN A 68 -7.89 -19.88 -1.44
CA ASN A 68 -8.26 -18.47 -1.25
C ASN A 68 -7.52 -17.78 -0.07
N GLY A 69 -6.51 -18.44 0.49
CA GLY A 69 -5.72 -17.93 1.62
C GLY A 69 -4.25 -18.28 1.48
N VAL A 70 -3.43 -17.70 2.36
CA VAL A 70 -2.00 -18.00 2.45
C VAL A 70 -1.83 -19.36 3.12
N GLY A 71 -1.23 -20.33 2.41
CA GLY A 71 -0.88 -21.65 2.93
C GLY A 71 0.55 -21.73 3.43
N ASP A 72 0.89 -22.84 4.10
CA ASP A 72 2.20 -23.03 4.76
C ASP A 72 3.42 -22.97 3.82
N LYS A 73 3.18 -23.26 2.53
CA LYS A 73 4.18 -23.22 1.45
C LYS A 73 4.04 -22.01 0.54
N ASP A 74 3.31 -20.97 0.95
CA ASP A 74 3.34 -19.70 0.23
C ASP A 74 4.51 -18.85 0.72
N GLY A 75 5.29 -18.32 -0.22
CA GLY A 75 6.27 -17.28 0.03
C GLY A 75 5.64 -15.91 -0.16
N ILE A 76 5.78 -15.02 0.82
CA ILE A 76 5.34 -13.63 0.73
C ILE A 76 6.56 -12.74 0.59
N ILE A 77 6.55 -11.89 -0.43
CA ILE A 77 7.55 -10.83 -0.60
C ILE A 77 6.86 -9.50 -0.33
N ILE A 78 7.32 -8.75 0.67
CA ILE A 78 6.85 -7.38 0.92
C ILE A 78 7.87 -6.44 0.30
N VAL A 79 7.43 -5.67 -0.69
CA VAL A 79 8.33 -4.86 -1.52
C VAL A 79 8.09 -3.36 -1.38
N ASP A 80 9.14 -2.58 -1.11
CA ASP A 80 9.11 -1.12 -1.21
C ASP A 80 10.04 -0.60 -2.34
N HIS A 81 10.29 0.71 -2.42
CA HIS A 81 11.18 1.28 -3.43
C HIS A 81 12.67 0.99 -3.14
N GLY A 82 13.01 0.75 -1.89
CA GLY A 82 14.34 0.92 -1.34
C GLY A 82 14.67 2.39 -1.08
N SER A 83 15.74 2.60 -0.34
CA SER A 83 16.28 3.91 -0.03
C SER A 83 17.80 3.87 -0.04
N ARG A 84 18.42 4.99 -0.41
CA ARG A 84 19.87 5.18 -0.23
C ARG A 84 20.27 5.27 1.24
N ARG A 85 19.32 5.56 2.13
CA ARG A 85 19.54 5.59 3.58
C ARG A 85 19.30 4.19 4.14
N LYS A 86 20.35 3.60 4.71
CA LYS A 86 20.30 2.24 5.27
C LYS A 86 19.23 2.10 6.35
N GLU A 87 19.04 3.12 7.18
CA GLU A 87 18.06 3.13 8.26
C GLU A 87 16.63 2.98 7.72
N SER A 88 16.35 3.56 6.55
CA SER A 88 15.03 3.41 5.92
C SER A 88 14.77 1.97 5.46
N ASN A 89 15.79 1.29 4.93
CA ASN A 89 15.65 -0.11 4.51
C ASN A 89 15.47 -1.05 5.72
N LEU A 90 16.10 -0.73 6.85
CA LEU A 90 15.91 -1.48 8.10
C LEU A 90 14.47 -1.44 8.60
N MET A 91 13.75 -0.33 8.40
CA MET A 91 12.33 -0.24 8.76
C MET A 91 11.46 -1.25 8.00
N LEU A 92 11.79 -1.57 6.74
CA LEU A 92 11.07 -2.62 6.01
C LEU A 92 11.34 -4.00 6.64
N ASN A 93 12.58 -4.27 7.05
CA ASN A 93 12.93 -5.52 7.72
C ASN A 93 12.18 -5.67 9.05
N GLU A 94 12.10 -4.59 9.84
CA GLU A 94 11.31 -4.55 11.07
C GLU A 94 9.82 -4.79 10.78
N PHE A 95 9.27 -4.16 9.74
CA PHE A 95 7.89 -4.38 9.33
C PHE A 95 7.63 -5.83 8.90
N VAL A 96 8.53 -6.44 8.13
CA VAL A 96 8.43 -7.86 7.74
C VAL A 96 8.46 -8.78 8.97
N ALA A 97 9.30 -8.48 9.95
CA ALA A 97 9.33 -9.23 11.21
C ALA A 97 8.00 -9.10 11.97
N MET A 98 7.50 -7.86 12.16
CA MET A 98 6.19 -7.63 12.78
C MET A 98 5.06 -8.33 12.03
N PHE A 99 5.07 -8.27 10.70
CA PHE A 99 4.06 -8.91 9.86
C PHE A 99 4.09 -10.43 10.02
N ARG A 100 5.28 -11.03 10.01
CA ARG A 100 5.45 -12.47 10.23
C ARG A 100 4.96 -12.88 11.62
N ASP A 101 5.35 -12.15 12.66
CA ASP A 101 4.97 -12.46 14.05
C ASP A 101 3.46 -12.29 14.26
N LYS A 102 2.84 -11.31 13.60
CA LYS A 102 1.39 -11.06 13.67
C LYS A 102 0.56 -12.10 12.92
N THR A 103 1.04 -12.58 11.78
CA THR A 103 0.28 -13.48 10.88
C THR A 103 0.59 -14.96 11.08
N GLY A 104 1.77 -15.30 11.59
CA GLY A 104 2.25 -16.67 11.69
C GLY A 104 2.70 -17.28 10.36
N TYR A 105 2.78 -16.51 9.27
CA TYR A 105 3.18 -17.04 7.97
C TYR A 105 4.66 -17.45 7.96
N ASN A 106 4.94 -18.64 7.43
CA ASN A 106 6.26 -19.25 7.55
C ASN A 106 7.32 -18.54 6.71
N ILE A 107 7.01 -18.21 5.45
CA ILE A 107 7.96 -17.67 4.47
C ILE A 107 7.56 -16.24 4.12
N VAL A 108 8.19 -15.27 4.80
CA VAL A 108 8.05 -13.83 4.50
C VAL A 108 9.44 -13.24 4.31
N GLU A 109 9.65 -12.54 3.20
CA GLU A 109 10.91 -11.89 2.84
C GLU A 109 10.68 -10.41 2.48
N PRO A 110 11.59 -9.50 2.89
CA PRO A 110 11.60 -8.12 2.40
C PRO A 110 12.18 -8.08 0.99
N ALA A 111 11.77 -7.12 0.16
CA ALA A 111 12.46 -6.78 -1.08
C ALA A 111 12.45 -5.26 -1.32
N HIS A 112 13.42 -4.79 -2.08
CA HIS A 112 13.50 -3.42 -2.55
C HIS A 112 13.52 -3.42 -4.08
N MET A 113 12.82 -2.46 -4.68
CA MET A 113 12.64 -2.41 -6.13
C MET A 113 13.88 -1.94 -6.89
N GLU A 114 14.59 -0.91 -6.40
CA GLU A 114 15.68 -0.28 -7.16
C GLU A 114 16.86 0.26 -6.33
N LEU A 115 16.64 0.70 -5.09
CA LEU A 115 17.65 1.51 -4.38
C LEU A 115 18.43 0.74 -3.30
N ALA A 116 18.09 -0.51 -3.04
CA ALA A 116 18.68 -1.30 -1.97
C ALA A 116 18.55 -2.80 -2.26
N GLU A 117 19.24 -3.60 -1.45
CA GLU A 117 19.15 -5.06 -1.44
C GLU A 117 18.47 -5.53 -0.15
N PRO A 118 17.73 -6.65 -0.17
CA PRO A 118 17.59 -7.60 -1.28
C PRO A 118 16.64 -7.15 -2.39
N SER A 119 16.93 -7.51 -3.64
CA SER A 119 16.03 -7.28 -4.77
C SER A 119 14.80 -8.21 -4.74
N ILE A 120 13.80 -7.94 -5.60
CA ILE A 120 12.68 -8.86 -5.81
C ILE A 120 13.18 -10.24 -6.24
N LYS A 121 14.22 -10.29 -7.07
CA LYS A 121 14.81 -11.54 -7.57
C LYS A 121 15.43 -12.36 -6.44
N ASP A 122 16.24 -11.73 -5.59
CA ASP A 122 16.88 -12.42 -4.46
C ASP A 122 15.85 -12.98 -3.49
N SER A 123 14.82 -12.19 -3.22
CA SER A 123 13.74 -12.54 -2.30
C SER A 123 12.87 -13.66 -2.85
N PHE A 124 12.59 -13.66 -4.16
CA PHE A 124 11.90 -14.75 -4.84
C PHE A 124 12.69 -16.05 -4.75
N GLY A 125 13.98 -16.00 -5.10
CA GLY A 125 14.87 -17.15 -4.99
C GLY A 125 14.95 -17.69 -3.57
N LYS A 126 14.97 -16.81 -2.57
CA LYS A 126 14.98 -17.18 -1.15
C LYS A 126 13.66 -17.81 -0.71
N CYS A 127 12.50 -17.30 -1.16
CA CYS A 127 11.21 -17.96 -0.92
C CYS A 127 11.22 -19.39 -1.47
N VAL A 128 11.70 -19.59 -2.71
CA VAL A 128 11.79 -20.91 -3.34
C VAL A 128 12.75 -21.83 -2.59
N GLN A 129 13.93 -21.34 -2.19
CA GLN A 129 14.89 -22.10 -1.37
C GLN A 129 14.30 -22.55 -0.03
N ARG A 130 13.40 -21.75 0.54
CA ARG A 130 12.67 -22.06 1.77
C ARG A 130 11.47 -23.00 1.56
N GLY A 131 11.25 -23.48 0.33
CA GLY A 131 10.23 -24.47 -0.01
C GLY A 131 8.89 -23.88 -0.47
N ALA A 132 8.86 -22.61 -0.89
CA ALA A 132 7.64 -22.00 -1.40
C ALA A 132 7.17 -22.69 -2.69
N SER A 133 5.88 -23.07 -2.75
CA SER A 133 5.20 -23.61 -3.93
C SER A 133 4.37 -22.56 -4.68
N ARG A 134 4.24 -21.36 -4.12
CA ARG A 134 3.63 -20.17 -4.75
C ARG A 134 4.23 -18.92 -4.10
N VAL A 135 4.44 -17.86 -4.88
CA VAL A 135 4.97 -16.58 -4.39
C VAL A 135 3.94 -15.46 -4.49
N ILE A 136 3.76 -14.70 -3.43
CA ILE A 136 2.83 -13.56 -3.32
C ILE A 136 3.66 -12.30 -3.14
N VAL A 137 3.71 -11.44 -4.15
CA VAL A 137 4.44 -10.17 -4.09
C VAL A 137 3.47 -9.07 -3.70
N SER A 138 3.71 -8.44 -2.55
CA SER A 138 2.86 -7.43 -1.94
C SER A 138 3.55 -6.07 -1.87
N PRO A 139 3.17 -5.11 -2.72
CA PRO A 139 3.74 -3.76 -2.67
C PRO A 139 3.37 -3.01 -1.39
N PHE A 140 4.37 -2.51 -0.68
CA PHE A 140 4.23 -1.68 0.51
C PHE A 140 4.19 -0.18 0.15
N PHE A 141 3.22 0.17 -0.69
CA PHE A 141 3.01 1.55 -1.19
C PHE A 141 1.66 2.10 -0.73
N LEU A 142 1.63 3.39 -0.36
CA LEU A 142 0.39 4.06 0.05
C LEU A 142 -0.58 4.29 -1.11
N PHE A 143 -0.07 4.49 -2.33
CA PHE A 143 -0.90 4.81 -3.48
C PHE A 143 -0.50 3.98 -4.71
N PRO A 144 -1.45 3.66 -5.60
CA PRO A 144 -1.13 3.06 -6.88
C PRO A 144 -0.36 4.07 -7.76
N GLY A 145 0.55 3.56 -8.58
CA GLY A 145 1.38 4.35 -9.48
C GLY A 145 2.09 3.48 -10.51
N ARG A 146 2.97 4.08 -11.32
CA ARG A 146 3.72 3.39 -12.38
C ARG A 146 4.42 2.12 -11.87
N HIS A 147 5.05 2.22 -10.70
CA HIS A 147 5.82 1.14 -10.09
C HIS A 147 4.99 -0.12 -9.81
N TRP A 148 3.76 0.05 -9.34
CA TRP A 148 2.84 -1.08 -9.16
C TRP A 148 2.34 -1.64 -10.49
N HIS A 149 2.03 -0.78 -11.47
CA HIS A 149 1.44 -1.21 -12.73
C HIS A 149 2.42 -1.86 -13.71
N GLN A 150 3.71 -1.52 -13.64
CA GLN A 150 4.69 -1.87 -14.67
C GLN A 150 5.94 -2.52 -14.07
N ASP A 151 6.60 -1.83 -13.13
CA ASP A 151 7.94 -2.23 -12.69
C ASP A 151 7.91 -3.51 -11.85
N ILE A 152 7.08 -3.58 -10.81
CA ILE A 152 6.96 -4.80 -9.98
C ILE A 152 6.51 -6.02 -10.81
N PRO A 153 5.49 -5.93 -11.68
CA PRO A 153 5.17 -7.02 -12.61
C PRO A 153 6.32 -7.48 -13.49
N SER A 154 7.06 -6.55 -14.07
CA SER A 154 8.21 -6.86 -14.92
C SER A 154 9.33 -7.56 -14.15
N LEU A 155 9.72 -7.00 -13.00
CA LEU A 155 10.79 -7.54 -12.14
C LEU A 155 10.42 -8.92 -11.56
N THR A 156 9.16 -9.10 -11.15
CA THR A 156 8.67 -10.39 -10.65
C THR A 156 8.65 -11.44 -11.75
N ALA A 157 8.21 -11.08 -12.96
CA ALA A 157 8.22 -11.99 -14.09
C ALA A 157 9.64 -12.41 -14.48
N GLU A 158 10.61 -11.48 -14.43
CA GLU A 158 12.01 -11.80 -14.66
C GLU A 158 12.56 -12.77 -13.61
N ALA A 159 12.30 -12.50 -12.33
CA ALA A 159 12.70 -13.40 -11.24
C ALA A 159 12.11 -14.82 -11.39
N ALA A 160 10.84 -14.92 -11.79
CA ALA A 160 10.15 -16.19 -11.95
C ALA A 160 10.71 -17.07 -13.09
N LYS A 161 11.42 -16.49 -14.08
CA LYS A 161 12.05 -17.27 -15.16
C LYS A 161 13.10 -18.27 -14.64
N GLU A 162 13.74 -17.97 -13.52
CA GLU A 162 14.74 -18.84 -12.89
C GLU A 162 14.12 -19.99 -12.08
N HIS A 163 12.80 -19.95 -11.87
CA HIS A 163 12.06 -20.91 -11.06
C HIS A 163 10.82 -21.44 -11.80
N PRO A 164 11.01 -22.16 -12.93
CA PRO A 164 9.90 -22.67 -13.73
C PRO A 164 9.01 -23.59 -12.88
N GLY A 165 7.70 -23.34 -12.92
CA GLY A 165 6.70 -24.12 -12.17
C GLY A 165 6.28 -23.51 -10.83
N ILE A 166 6.89 -22.41 -10.38
CA ILE A 166 6.44 -21.66 -9.21
C ILE A 166 5.45 -20.57 -9.64
N PRO A 167 4.13 -20.73 -9.44
CA PRO A 167 3.17 -19.68 -9.73
C PRO A 167 3.38 -18.48 -8.80
N TYR A 168 3.04 -17.29 -9.29
CA TYR A 168 3.09 -16.08 -8.48
C TYR A 168 1.90 -15.17 -8.73
N ILE A 169 1.60 -14.31 -7.76
CA ILE A 169 0.63 -13.23 -7.87
C ILE A 169 1.22 -11.93 -7.34
N ILE A 170 0.68 -10.81 -7.80
CA ILE A 170 1.01 -9.48 -7.30
C ILE A 170 -0.26 -8.87 -6.73
N THR A 171 -0.22 -8.45 -5.48
CA THR A 171 -1.40 -7.86 -4.83
C THR A 171 -1.57 -6.40 -5.23
N ALA A 172 -2.72 -5.82 -4.88
CA ALA A 172 -2.82 -4.36 -4.81
C ALA A 172 -1.82 -3.82 -3.76
N PRO A 173 -1.34 -2.58 -3.92
CA PRO A 173 -0.63 -1.87 -2.84
C PRO A 173 -1.60 -1.57 -1.69
N LEU A 174 -1.11 -1.00 -0.59
CA LEU A 174 -1.96 -0.65 0.57
C LEU A 174 -3.15 0.24 0.15
N GLY A 175 -2.88 1.25 -0.68
CA GLY A 175 -3.93 2.07 -1.30
C GLY A 175 -4.83 2.79 -0.29
N LEU A 176 -6.04 3.13 -0.73
CA LEU A 176 -7.07 3.70 0.16
C LEU A 176 -7.75 2.57 0.92
N HIS A 177 -7.27 2.30 2.14
CA HIS A 177 -7.80 1.26 3.02
C HIS A 177 -8.27 1.86 4.34
N GLU A 178 -9.43 1.45 4.87
CA GLU A 178 -9.99 2.02 6.11
C GLU A 178 -9.05 1.87 7.31
N LEU A 179 -8.29 0.76 7.39
CA LEU A 179 -7.27 0.58 8.44
C LEU A 179 -6.17 1.65 8.41
N LEU A 180 -5.84 2.23 7.25
CA LEU A 180 -4.88 3.33 7.20
C LEU A 180 -5.45 4.63 7.78
N VAL A 181 -6.78 4.83 7.70
CA VAL A 181 -7.45 5.95 8.38
C VAL A 181 -7.23 5.83 9.88
N ASN A 182 -7.37 4.62 10.43
CA ASN A 182 -7.14 4.36 11.86
C ASN A 182 -5.68 4.62 12.27
N VAL A 183 -4.71 4.21 11.44
CA VAL A 183 -3.28 4.46 11.71
C VAL A 183 -2.97 5.96 11.73
N VAL A 184 -3.56 6.73 10.80
CA VAL A 184 -3.38 8.19 10.76
C VAL A 184 -4.03 8.85 11.97
N ASP A 185 -5.27 8.48 12.32
CA ASP A 185 -5.99 9.01 13.49
C ASP A 185 -5.26 8.68 14.80
N ASP A 186 -4.78 7.44 14.95
CA ASP A 186 -3.95 7.02 16.10
C ASP A 186 -2.69 7.88 16.23
N ARG A 187 -1.97 8.10 15.13
CA ARG A 187 -0.77 8.95 15.14
C ARG A 187 -1.09 10.39 15.53
N ILE A 188 -2.19 10.95 15.02
CA ILE A 188 -2.63 12.31 15.35
C ILE A 188 -2.95 12.41 16.84
N LYS A 189 -3.78 11.50 17.36
CA LYS A 189 -4.19 11.46 18.77
C LYS A 189 -2.99 11.33 19.69
N HIS A 190 -2.06 10.43 19.37
CA HIS A 190 -0.86 10.23 20.16
C HIS A 190 0.02 11.50 20.18
N CYS A 191 0.26 12.12 19.04
CA CYS A 191 1.04 13.36 18.96
C CYS A 191 0.37 14.52 19.73
N LEU A 192 -0.96 14.65 19.66
CA LEU A 192 -1.71 15.65 20.43
C LEU A 192 -1.61 15.39 21.94
N SER A 193 -1.74 14.13 22.36
CA SER A 193 -1.56 13.72 23.75
C SER A 193 -0.16 14.04 24.26
N HIS A 194 0.87 13.79 23.44
CA HIS A 194 2.25 14.11 23.78
C HIS A 194 2.45 15.62 23.97
N VAL A 195 1.96 16.42 23.03
CA VAL A 195 2.05 17.88 23.09
C VAL A 195 1.28 18.47 24.28
N ALA A 196 0.20 17.82 24.74
CA ALA A 196 -0.54 18.19 25.94
C ALA A 196 0.18 17.83 27.25
N GLY A 197 1.25 17.01 27.19
CA GLY A 197 1.96 16.51 28.37
C GLY A 197 1.39 15.21 28.94
N ASP A 198 0.44 14.58 28.24
CA ASP A 198 -0.27 13.38 28.71
C ASP A 198 0.34 12.06 28.19
N ALA A 199 1.37 12.14 27.33
CA ALA A 199 2.08 10.98 26.80
C ALA A 199 3.56 11.27 26.50
N ASP A 200 4.39 10.23 26.51
CA ASP A 200 5.78 10.29 26.07
C ASP A 200 5.90 10.52 24.55
N GLU A 201 7.12 10.81 24.07
CA GLU A 201 7.38 10.89 22.64
C GLU A 201 7.11 9.54 21.95
N CYS A 202 6.39 9.55 20.82
CA CYS A 202 6.25 8.33 20.02
C CYS A 202 7.59 7.92 19.40
N ALA A 203 7.73 6.63 19.06
CA ALA A 203 8.96 6.08 18.46
C ALA A 203 9.48 6.83 17.21
N VAL A 204 8.60 7.55 16.49
CA VAL A 204 8.97 8.34 15.29
C VAL A 204 9.47 9.74 15.66
N CYS A 205 8.92 10.33 16.72
CA CYS A 205 9.28 11.69 17.15
C CYS A 205 10.40 11.70 18.20
N ALA A 206 10.63 10.56 18.87
CA ALA A 206 11.58 10.41 19.96
C ALA A 206 12.95 11.01 19.62
N GLY A 207 13.42 11.94 20.46
CA GLY A 207 14.73 12.59 20.31
C GLY A 207 14.84 13.60 19.16
N THR A 208 13.76 13.85 18.41
CA THR A 208 13.79 14.80 17.29
C THR A 208 13.42 16.23 17.70
N GLY A 209 12.68 16.39 18.80
CA GLY A 209 12.10 17.67 19.24
C GLY A 209 11.12 18.29 18.23
N LYS A 210 10.60 17.50 17.28
CA LYS A 210 9.72 17.96 16.19
C LYS A 210 8.23 17.92 16.52
N CYS A 211 7.82 17.12 17.50
CA CYS A 211 6.42 17.03 17.93
C CYS A 211 6.11 18.17 18.91
N ARG A 212 5.77 19.34 18.37
CA ARG A 212 5.51 20.56 19.16
C ARG A 212 4.53 21.48 18.45
N LEU A 213 3.93 22.39 19.21
CA LEU A 213 3.21 23.54 18.65
C LEU A 213 4.20 24.59 18.15
N TYR A 214 3.83 25.26 17.06
CA TYR A 214 4.60 26.36 16.45
C TYR A 214 3.78 27.65 16.51
#